data_AF-A0A1V0PJR3-F1
#
_entry.id   AF-A0A1V0PJR3-F1
#
_cell.length_a   1.000
_cell.length_b   1.000
_cell.length_c   1.000
_cell.angle_alpha   90.00
_cell.angle_beta   90.00
_cell.angle_gamma   90.00
#
_symmetry.space_group_name_H-M   'P 1'
#
loop_
_entity.id
_entity.type
_entity.pdbx_description
1 polymer ?
#
loop_
_entity_poly.entity_id
_entity_poly.type
_entity_poly.pdbx_seq_one_letter_code
_entity_poly.pdbx_strand_id
1 'polypeptide(L)'
;MNNKLLLYVHFNRNNELSDHVIYQLKHLRQNFDEVFFISNSLMDENALATLTGQNLIDGFMQRENKGYDFVAWSEAMKHYGFEKLASYDSVTIMNDTCFGPVYDFEGIFSKFNKDSNVDFWGITNNRSHKVKPWEDREAIVLPDHIQSYFVNYKQNIVKSKAFEDFWTNIEVLDDVVEVIVKYETAMTKYFEDAGFKSGVIFDTRKEEWAGMLVHDFSVFNLPELLKRHIPFLKIKAFSYGADNIYTPLVIERLKQETTYPIELIVNHMTEVDYPDREYMLEEKTLKLSTEINKKSNLKIAIHLHAFYLDLIPEYLDYFDEYVQNYDLFITTDTKDKYEQIIKSYPLNQIKKVLVTGNKGRDVLPWMEISELMADYDLCGHFHTKKSKDNDWIVGESWRRDIEYSLLKPAQAIFQEFEKNPKLGLMIADVPSFFEHFYGPTYITERDIWPDMEEIWKKINFENPRGLKQKDSYVMSYGTMIWYRPQALNNLLKVDIEAAVPEEPLPYNSILHAFERLLVYTSWANGYDFRISQIQTNNGFVANFSANRLLRSVETDLTQTKLRDLVKMIFKKIKVIIAYRLKIGKKNK
;
A
#
# COMPACT_ATOMS: atom_id res chain seq x y z
N MET A 1 35.31 -18.76 21.43
CA MET A 1 34.02 -18.13 21.09
C MET A 1 34.37 -16.97 20.18
N ASN A 2 33.76 -16.88 19.00
CA ASN A 2 34.08 -15.79 18.09
C ASN A 2 33.22 -14.60 18.49
N ASN A 3 33.80 -13.49 18.96
CA ASN A 3 33.11 -12.31 19.48
C ASN A 3 32.75 -11.34 18.34
N LYS A 4 31.48 -11.24 17.94
CA LYS A 4 31.05 -10.48 16.76
C LYS A 4 30.01 -9.41 17.12
N LEU A 5 30.23 -8.20 16.61
CA LEU A 5 29.35 -7.04 16.81
C LEU A 5 28.54 -6.73 15.54
N LEU A 6 27.25 -6.47 15.71
CA LEU A 6 26.37 -5.84 14.72
C LEU A 6 26.00 -4.42 15.18
N LEU A 7 26.27 -3.44 14.33
CA LEU A 7 25.77 -2.07 14.44
C LEU A 7 24.58 -1.91 13.47
N TYR A 8 23.37 -1.98 14.01
CA TYR A 8 22.13 -1.99 13.24
C TYR A 8 21.45 -0.62 13.26
N VAL A 9 21.26 0.00 12.10
CA VAL A 9 20.59 1.29 11.96
C VAL A 9 19.13 1.11 11.56
N HIS A 10 18.25 1.81 12.28
CA HIS A 10 16.82 1.85 12.05
C HIS A 10 16.36 3.28 11.71
N PHE A 11 15.51 3.40 10.69
CA PHE A 11 14.80 4.64 10.39
C PHE A 11 13.40 4.38 9.81
N ASN A 12 12.41 4.99 10.44
CA ASN A 12 11.04 5.08 9.96
C ASN A 12 10.53 6.52 10.08
N ARG A 13 10.00 7.07 8.97
CA ARG A 13 9.47 8.44 8.90
C ARG A 13 8.29 8.71 9.86
N ASN A 14 7.54 7.66 10.21
CA ASN A 14 6.41 7.72 11.12
C ASN A 14 6.81 7.41 12.58
N ASN A 15 8.11 7.26 12.86
CA ASN A 15 8.66 6.86 14.15
C ASN A 15 8.23 5.47 14.65
N GLU A 16 7.76 4.61 13.74
CA GLU A 16 7.31 3.26 14.06
C GLU A 16 8.42 2.23 13.90
N LEU A 17 8.50 1.26 14.81
CA LEU A 17 9.31 0.06 14.63
C LEU A 17 8.55 -0.92 13.73
N SER A 18 9.01 -1.12 12.50
CA SER A 18 8.37 -2.03 11.55
C SER A 18 8.57 -3.51 11.92
N ASP A 19 7.55 -4.35 11.70
CA ASP A 19 7.61 -5.77 12.05
C ASP A 19 8.72 -6.53 11.31
N HIS A 20 9.08 -6.11 10.09
CA HIS A 20 10.18 -6.73 9.35
C HIS A 20 11.54 -6.51 10.02
N VAL A 21 11.71 -5.41 10.76
CA VAL A 21 12.93 -5.12 11.56
C VAL A 21 13.03 -6.08 12.73
N ILE A 22 11.91 -6.31 13.44
CA ILE A 22 11.84 -7.27 14.54
C ILE A 22 12.15 -8.68 14.02
N TYR A 23 11.54 -9.07 12.90
CA TYR A 23 11.84 -10.33 12.23
C TYR A 23 13.32 -10.45 11.88
N GLN A 24 13.89 -9.41 11.26
CA GLN A 24 15.28 -9.40 10.82
C GLN A 24 16.24 -9.56 12.00
N LEU A 25 16.09 -8.77 13.06
CA LEU A 25 16.92 -8.85 14.27
C LEU A 25 16.82 -10.24 14.92
N LYS A 26 15.62 -10.83 15.00
CA LYS A 26 15.42 -12.17 15.56
C LYS A 26 16.24 -13.23 14.83
N HIS A 27 16.31 -13.16 13.51
CA HIS A 27 17.04 -14.14 12.69
C HIS A 27 18.54 -13.84 12.57
N LEU A 28 18.94 -12.58 12.73
CA LEU A 28 20.35 -12.18 12.78
C LEU A 28 20.98 -12.46 14.14
N ARG A 29 20.21 -12.45 15.23
CA ARG A 29 20.72 -12.54 16.61
C ARG A 29 21.66 -13.73 16.82
N GLN A 30 21.35 -14.88 16.22
CA GLN A 30 22.20 -16.09 16.32
C GLN A 30 23.60 -15.93 15.70
N ASN A 31 23.79 -14.96 14.80
CA ASN A 31 25.05 -14.74 14.11
C ASN A 31 25.99 -13.78 14.85
N PHE A 32 25.49 -13.05 15.85
CA PHE A 32 26.19 -11.98 16.55
C PHE A 32 26.08 -12.12 18.07
N ASP A 33 27.20 -12.04 18.76
CA ASP A 33 27.26 -12.04 20.22
C ASP A 33 26.73 -10.73 20.80
N GLU A 34 26.92 -9.62 20.07
CA GLU A 34 26.44 -8.30 20.46
C GLU A 34 25.71 -7.60 19.30
N VAL A 35 24.52 -7.08 19.58
CA VAL A 35 23.71 -6.27 18.67
C VAL A 35 23.49 -4.90 19.28
N PHE A 36 24.08 -3.87 18.68
CA PHE A 36 23.88 -2.48 19.06
C PHE A 36 22.91 -1.81 18.08
N PHE A 37 21.74 -1.40 18.60
CA PHE A 37 20.67 -0.83 17.81
C PHE A 37 20.70 0.70 17.85
N ILE A 38 20.72 1.32 16.68
CA ILE A 38 20.83 2.76 16.50
C ILE A 38 19.58 3.25 15.80
N SER A 39 18.74 4.04 16.46
CA SER A 39 17.53 4.58 15.85
C SER A 39 17.71 6.05 15.48
N ASN A 40 17.49 6.35 14.20
CA ASN A 40 17.31 7.70 13.67
C ASN A 40 15.84 8.19 13.78
N SER A 41 14.97 7.35 14.36
CA SER A 41 13.56 7.64 14.67
C SER A 41 13.35 7.83 16.17
N LEU A 42 12.30 8.58 16.53
CA LEU A 42 11.87 8.74 17.93
C LEU A 42 11.15 7.49 18.41
N MET A 43 11.87 6.59 19.09
CA MET A 43 11.31 5.33 19.57
C MET A 43 10.47 5.56 20.83
N ASP A 44 9.29 4.98 20.87
CA ASP A 44 8.50 4.92 22.10
C ASP A 44 8.98 3.81 23.05
N GLU A 45 8.50 3.84 24.28
CA GLU A 45 8.89 2.88 25.32
C GLU A 45 8.47 1.45 24.97
N ASN A 46 7.35 1.28 24.26
CA ASN A 46 6.83 -0.03 23.88
C ASN A 46 7.71 -0.70 22.82
N ALA A 47 8.18 0.05 21.83
CA ALA A 47 9.07 -0.42 20.80
C ALA A 47 10.43 -0.84 21.39
N LEU A 48 10.99 -0.04 22.29
CA LEU A 48 12.23 -0.40 22.99
C LEU A 48 12.02 -1.64 23.89
N ALA A 49 10.93 -1.68 24.66
CA ALA A 49 10.58 -2.83 25.50
C ALA A 49 10.40 -4.12 24.68
N THR A 50 9.88 -4.02 23.46
CA THR A 50 9.76 -5.15 22.53
C THR A 50 11.13 -5.70 22.14
N LEU A 51 12.07 -4.82 21.77
CA LEU A 51 13.44 -5.21 21.40
C LEU A 51 14.20 -5.82 22.57
N THR A 52 14.17 -5.16 23.74
CA THR A 52 14.90 -5.63 24.92
C THR A 52 14.27 -6.87 25.55
N GLY A 53 12.93 -6.92 25.63
CA GLY A 53 12.19 -8.02 26.23
C GLY A 53 12.33 -9.34 25.47
N GLN A 54 12.59 -9.27 24.15
CA GLN A 54 12.90 -10.42 23.30
C GLN A 54 14.41 -10.72 23.18
N ASN A 55 15.26 -9.99 23.91
CA ASN A 55 16.72 -10.12 23.87
C ASN A 55 17.32 -9.97 22.45
N LEU A 56 16.73 -9.06 21.65
CA LEU A 56 17.14 -8.81 20.26
C LEU A 56 18.33 -7.85 20.17
N ILE A 57 18.54 -7.04 21.21
CA ILE A 57 19.57 -5.98 21.26
C ILE A 57 20.28 -6.02 22.61
N ASP A 58 21.56 -5.65 22.62
CA ASP A 58 22.41 -5.54 23.82
C ASP A 58 22.71 -4.09 24.20
N GLY A 59 22.62 -3.18 23.21
CA GLY A 59 22.79 -1.75 23.42
C GLY A 59 21.89 -0.93 22.49
N PHE A 60 21.64 0.31 22.88
CA PHE A 60 20.71 1.21 22.22
C PHE A 60 21.27 2.64 22.16
N MET A 61 21.12 3.28 21.01
CA MET A 61 21.38 4.70 20.81
C MET A 61 20.24 5.31 20.00
N GLN A 62 19.66 6.40 20.50
CA GLN A 62 18.73 7.22 19.74
C GLN A 62 19.40 8.53 19.34
N ARG A 63 19.20 8.94 18.10
CA ARG A 63 19.78 10.18 17.55
C ARG A 63 18.84 10.83 16.54
N GLU A 64 19.12 12.09 16.20
CA GLU A 64 18.43 12.76 15.09
C GLU A 64 18.82 12.13 13.74
N ASN A 65 17.90 12.11 12.78
CA ASN A 65 18.20 11.64 11.42
C ASN A 65 19.02 12.66 10.58
N LYS A 66 20.22 13.02 11.06
CA LYS A 66 21.17 13.89 10.36
C LYS A 66 22.40 13.10 9.91
N GLY A 67 22.84 13.29 8.67
CA GLY A 67 23.94 12.52 8.08
C GLY A 67 23.66 11.02 7.87
N TYR A 68 22.41 10.60 8.10
CA TYR A 68 21.89 9.26 7.78
C TYR A 68 22.73 8.12 8.39
N ASP A 69 22.73 6.95 7.74
CA ASP A 69 23.27 5.71 8.30
C ASP A 69 24.78 5.76 8.55
N PHE A 70 25.55 6.41 7.66
CA PHE A 70 27.01 6.50 7.82
C PHE A 70 27.43 7.28 9.06
N VAL A 71 26.74 8.38 9.37
CA VAL A 71 26.99 9.12 10.62
C VAL A 71 26.51 8.30 11.82
N ALA A 72 25.37 7.62 11.73
CA ALA A 72 24.87 6.76 12.80
C ALA A 72 25.87 5.64 13.16
N TRP A 73 26.42 4.94 12.18
CA TRP A 73 27.48 3.95 12.39
C TRP A 73 28.77 4.59 12.94
N SER A 74 29.19 5.74 12.41
CA SER A 74 30.37 6.46 12.89
C SER A 74 30.25 6.86 14.36
N GLU A 75 29.11 7.42 14.77
CA GLU A 75 28.83 7.82 16.15
C GLU A 75 28.80 6.61 17.08
N ALA A 76 28.18 5.50 16.66
CA ALA A 76 28.22 4.25 17.43
C ALA A 76 29.64 3.70 17.57
N MET A 77 30.45 3.72 16.51
CA MET A 77 31.84 3.28 16.58
C MET A 77 32.69 4.16 17.51
N LYS A 78 32.50 5.49 17.46
CA LYS A 78 33.13 6.46 18.37
C LYS A 78 32.70 6.23 19.82
N HIS A 79 31.43 5.89 20.05
CA HIS A 79 30.90 5.57 21.37
C HIS A 79 31.54 4.31 21.98
N TYR A 80 31.76 3.26 21.18
CA TYR A 80 32.49 2.07 21.63
C TYR A 80 33.98 2.34 21.86
N GLY A 81 34.57 3.18 21.01
CA GLY A 81 36.01 3.40 20.93
C GLY A 81 36.70 2.33 20.08
N PHE A 82 37.61 2.76 19.21
CA PHE A 82 38.27 1.87 18.24
C PHE A 82 39.17 0.81 18.89
N GLU A 83 39.72 1.07 20.08
CA GLU A 83 40.45 0.06 20.86
C GLU A 83 39.54 -1.11 21.29
N LYS A 84 38.30 -0.80 21.71
CA LYS A 84 37.32 -1.83 22.04
C LYS A 84 36.86 -2.56 20.78
N LEU A 85 36.59 -1.85 19.69
CA LEU A 85 36.20 -2.45 18.41
C LEU A 85 37.25 -3.45 17.90
N ALA A 86 38.54 -3.11 18.05
CA ALA A 86 39.66 -3.98 17.69
C ALA A 86 39.71 -5.33 18.45
N SER A 87 38.97 -5.47 19.56
CA SER A 87 38.84 -6.73 20.31
C SER A 87 37.81 -7.70 19.74
N TYR A 88 36.89 -7.24 18.88
CA TYR A 88 35.93 -8.11 18.20
C TYR A 88 36.61 -8.85 17.05
N ASP A 89 36.11 -10.05 16.74
CA ASP A 89 36.56 -10.84 15.60
C ASP A 89 35.99 -10.31 14.28
N SER A 90 34.84 -9.63 14.35
CA SER A 90 34.31 -8.83 13.25
C SER A 90 33.35 -7.76 13.75
N VAL A 91 33.27 -6.65 13.02
CA VAL A 91 32.26 -5.60 13.19
C VAL A 91 31.43 -5.54 11.92
N THR A 92 30.11 -5.56 12.06
CA THR A 92 29.17 -5.53 10.94
C THR A 92 28.32 -4.28 11.02
N ILE A 93 28.14 -3.61 9.88
CA ILE A 93 27.14 -2.55 9.71
C ILE A 93 25.96 -3.11 8.91
N MET A 94 24.75 -2.72 9.31
CA MET A 94 23.52 -3.07 8.59
C MET A 94 22.48 -1.97 8.83
N ASN A 95 21.60 -1.74 7.85
CA ASN A 95 20.42 -0.91 8.02
C ASN A 95 19.15 -1.70 7.71
N ASP A 96 18.00 -1.13 8.04
CA ASP A 96 16.67 -1.72 7.88
C ASP A 96 16.08 -1.58 6.46
N THR A 97 16.88 -1.15 5.47
CA THR A 97 16.40 -0.85 4.10
C THR A 97 16.14 -2.10 3.24
N CYS A 98 16.13 -3.28 3.85
CA CYS A 98 15.87 -4.56 3.21
C CYS A 98 14.97 -5.48 4.04
N PHE A 99 14.17 -6.28 3.35
CA PHE A 99 13.49 -7.44 3.92
C PHE A 99 14.44 -8.62 4.01
N GLY A 100 14.25 -9.45 5.04
CA GLY A 100 14.94 -10.72 5.19
C GLY A 100 15.46 -10.95 6.61
N PRO A 101 16.19 -12.05 6.83
CA PRO A 101 16.61 -12.99 5.79
C PRO A 101 15.44 -13.81 5.22
N VAL A 102 15.30 -13.84 3.88
CA VAL A 102 14.30 -14.65 3.16
C VAL A 102 14.83 -16.06 2.82
N TYR A 103 16.16 -16.22 2.78
CA TYR A 103 16.87 -17.48 2.57
C TYR A 103 17.89 -17.70 3.69
N ASP A 104 18.53 -18.88 3.74
CA ASP A 104 19.57 -19.17 4.74
C ASP A 104 20.71 -18.14 4.71
N PHE A 105 20.86 -17.43 5.81
CA PHE A 105 21.93 -16.47 6.01
C PHE A 105 23.09 -17.03 6.85
N GLU A 106 22.82 -17.99 7.74
CA GLU A 106 23.84 -18.52 8.64
C GLU A 106 24.93 -19.28 7.87
N GLY A 107 24.52 -20.12 6.90
CA GLY A 107 25.45 -20.83 6.03
C GLY A 107 26.34 -19.89 5.23
N ILE A 108 25.76 -18.81 4.69
CA ILE A 108 26.49 -17.78 3.94
C ILE A 108 27.47 -17.03 4.84
N PHE A 109 27.01 -16.56 6.00
CA PHE A 109 27.83 -15.82 6.95
C PHE A 109 29.00 -16.68 7.46
N SER A 110 28.76 -17.97 7.73
CA SER A 110 29.80 -18.94 8.11
C SER A 110 30.83 -19.17 7.01
N LYS A 111 30.39 -19.26 5.74
CA LYS A 111 31.28 -19.39 4.58
C LYS A 111 32.23 -18.20 4.46
N PHE A 112 31.72 -16.98 4.49
CA PHE A 112 32.54 -15.78 4.38
C PHE A 112 33.48 -15.61 5.57
N ASN A 113 33.04 -15.93 6.79
CA ASN A 113 33.91 -15.88 7.97
C ASN A 113 35.13 -16.81 7.84
N LYS A 114 34.99 -17.97 7.19
CA LYS A 114 36.08 -18.93 6.99
C LYS A 114 36.99 -18.61 5.79
N ASP A 115 36.56 -17.74 4.88
CA ASP A 115 37.33 -17.42 3.67
C ASP A 115 38.49 -16.46 3.98
N SER A 116 39.71 -16.96 4.00
CA SER A 116 40.91 -16.15 4.25
C SER A 116 41.30 -15.22 3.09
N ASN A 117 40.62 -15.28 1.95
CA ASN A 117 40.87 -14.40 0.80
C ASN A 117 40.02 -13.14 0.81
N VAL A 118 39.14 -12.98 1.80
CA VAL A 118 38.21 -11.86 1.91
C VAL A 118 38.35 -11.23 3.30
N ASP A 119 38.67 -9.95 3.35
CA ASP A 119 38.86 -9.18 4.58
C ASP A 119 37.59 -8.43 5.00
N PHE A 120 36.77 -8.05 4.03
CA PHE A 120 35.45 -7.47 4.25
C PHE A 120 34.50 -7.84 3.11
N TRP A 121 33.21 -7.93 3.39
CA TRP A 121 32.23 -8.37 2.38
C TRP A 121 30.82 -7.83 2.61
N GLY A 122 30.02 -7.83 1.56
CA GLY A 122 28.59 -7.49 1.62
C GLY A 122 27.72 -8.38 0.73
N ILE A 123 26.47 -8.00 0.52
CA ILE A 123 25.49 -8.86 -0.17
C ILE A 123 25.61 -8.72 -1.70
N THR A 124 25.55 -7.49 -2.21
CA THR A 124 25.61 -7.18 -3.65
C THR A 124 26.57 -6.02 -3.91
N ASN A 125 27.17 -5.98 -5.10
CA ASN A 125 27.88 -4.80 -5.60
C ASN A 125 27.00 -3.98 -6.56
N ASN A 126 27.26 -2.69 -6.63
CA ASN A 126 26.80 -1.81 -7.69
C ASN A 126 27.96 -1.54 -8.65
N ARG A 127 27.76 -1.81 -9.94
CA ARG A 127 28.84 -1.73 -10.94
C ARG A 127 29.27 -0.30 -11.19
N SER A 128 30.50 -0.13 -11.66
CA SER A 128 30.93 1.17 -12.16
C SER A 128 30.05 1.65 -13.31
N HIS A 129 29.48 2.84 -13.17
CA HIS A 129 28.69 3.47 -14.23
C HIS A 129 28.69 5.00 -14.09
N LYS A 130 28.35 5.68 -15.19
CA LYS A 130 28.22 7.13 -15.23
C LYS A 130 26.82 7.54 -14.80
N VAL A 131 26.73 8.43 -13.83
CA VAL A 131 25.48 8.96 -13.29
C VAL A 131 25.52 10.46 -13.26
N LYS A 132 24.35 11.09 -13.29
CA LYS A 132 24.20 12.53 -13.05
C LYS A 132 23.39 12.72 -11.77
N PRO A 133 24.03 12.71 -10.59
CA PRO A 133 23.30 12.68 -9.32
C PRO A 133 22.54 13.98 -9.04
N TRP A 134 23.02 15.10 -9.61
CA TRP A 134 22.40 16.41 -9.51
C TRP A 134 22.13 16.97 -10.90
N GLU A 135 20.92 17.51 -11.13
CA GLU A 135 20.51 18.04 -12.43
C GLU A 135 21.41 19.18 -12.93
N ASP A 136 21.93 19.98 -12.00
CA ASP A 136 22.74 21.17 -12.20
C ASP A 136 24.26 20.90 -12.21
N ARG A 137 24.71 19.67 -11.91
CA ARG A 137 26.14 19.30 -11.87
C ARG A 137 26.54 18.37 -13.02
N GLU A 138 27.84 18.29 -13.27
CA GLU A 138 28.37 17.33 -14.22
C GLU A 138 28.16 15.89 -13.75
N ALA A 139 28.03 14.99 -14.73
CA ALA A 139 27.91 13.57 -14.47
C ALA A 139 29.24 12.99 -13.98
N ILE A 140 29.18 12.21 -12.91
CA ILE A 140 30.34 11.54 -12.30
C ILE A 140 30.35 10.06 -12.66
N VAL A 141 31.52 9.42 -12.58
CA VAL A 141 31.65 7.97 -12.69
C VAL A 141 31.71 7.41 -11.28
N LEU A 142 30.69 6.63 -10.92
CA LEU A 142 30.75 5.85 -9.69
C LEU A 142 31.67 4.65 -9.91
N PRO A 143 32.59 4.36 -8.99
CA PRO A 143 33.36 3.12 -9.04
C PRO A 143 32.47 1.92 -8.69
N ASP A 144 32.96 0.72 -8.99
CA ASP A 144 32.39 -0.51 -8.45
C ASP A 144 32.49 -0.50 -6.92
N HIS A 145 31.41 -0.81 -6.22
CA HIS A 145 31.38 -0.79 -4.76
C HIS A 145 30.37 -1.77 -4.18
N ILE A 146 30.64 -2.24 -2.97
CA ILE A 146 29.69 -2.99 -2.14
C ILE A 146 28.60 -2.03 -1.68
N GLN A 147 27.35 -2.46 -1.77
CA GLN A 147 26.21 -1.68 -1.27
C GLN A 147 26.11 -1.76 0.25
N SER A 148 25.80 -0.64 0.90
CA SER A 148 26.00 -0.44 2.35
C SER A 148 24.96 -1.10 3.28
N TYR A 149 23.88 -1.65 2.73
CA TYR A 149 22.78 -2.22 3.53
C TYR A 149 23.19 -3.42 4.37
N PHE A 150 24.34 -4.03 4.08
CA PHE A 150 25.04 -4.96 4.96
C PHE A 150 26.52 -5.05 4.55
N VAL A 151 27.43 -4.80 5.50
CA VAL A 151 28.87 -5.00 5.30
C VAL A 151 29.52 -5.54 6.57
N ASN A 152 30.26 -6.63 6.46
CA ASN A 152 31.01 -7.25 7.55
C ASN A 152 32.51 -7.00 7.37
N TYR A 153 33.16 -6.50 8.41
CA TYR A 153 34.58 -6.21 8.49
C TYR A 153 35.25 -7.20 9.43
N LYS A 154 36.23 -7.96 8.96
CA LYS A 154 36.98 -8.90 9.80
C LYS A 154 38.00 -8.21 10.67
N GLN A 155 38.49 -8.92 11.68
CA GLN A 155 39.38 -8.33 12.69
C GLN A 155 40.63 -7.63 12.13
N ASN A 156 41.21 -8.11 11.03
CA ASN A 156 42.40 -7.49 10.43
C ASN A 156 42.13 -6.08 9.89
N ILE A 157 40.94 -5.84 9.31
CA ILE A 157 40.53 -4.50 8.90
C ILE A 157 40.10 -3.67 10.12
N VAL A 158 39.35 -4.24 11.08
CA VAL A 158 38.89 -3.50 12.28
C VAL A 158 40.06 -2.99 13.13
N LYS A 159 41.17 -3.75 13.21
CA LYS A 159 42.41 -3.35 13.92
C LYS A 159 43.26 -2.33 13.16
N SER A 160 42.92 -2.03 11.90
CA SER A 160 43.75 -1.20 11.04
C SER A 160 43.50 0.28 11.27
N LYS A 161 44.55 1.08 11.06
CA LYS A 161 44.44 2.54 11.07
C LYS A 161 43.52 3.06 9.97
N ALA A 162 43.45 2.37 8.82
CA ALA A 162 42.53 2.71 7.74
C ALA A 162 41.06 2.64 8.18
N PHE A 163 40.67 1.64 8.97
CA PHE A 163 39.31 1.53 9.49
C PHE A 163 38.99 2.66 10.49
N GLU A 164 39.89 2.91 11.43
CA GLU A 164 39.75 4.03 12.37
C GLU A 164 39.65 5.38 11.65
N ASP A 165 40.52 5.63 10.67
CA ASP A 165 40.57 6.88 9.92
C ASP A 165 39.32 7.08 9.06
N PHE A 166 38.82 6.04 8.39
CA PHE A 166 37.60 6.12 7.60
C PHE A 166 36.41 6.53 8.48
N TRP A 167 36.16 5.78 9.56
CA TRP A 167 34.98 5.99 10.39
C TRP A 167 35.08 7.21 11.29
N THR A 168 36.29 7.66 11.66
CA THR A 168 36.48 8.91 12.41
C THR A 168 36.13 10.13 11.58
N ASN A 169 36.49 10.12 10.29
CA ASN A 169 36.36 11.25 9.37
C ASN A 169 35.03 11.29 8.59
N ILE A 170 34.03 10.50 8.97
CA ILE A 170 32.67 10.69 8.47
C ILE A 170 32.14 12.04 8.98
N GLU A 171 31.70 12.88 8.04
CA GLU A 171 31.15 14.20 8.28
C GLU A 171 29.62 14.15 8.22
N VAL A 172 28.97 15.08 8.91
CA VAL A 172 27.53 15.28 8.78
C VAL A 172 27.28 16.06 7.50
N LEU A 173 26.66 15.41 6.53
CA LEU A 173 26.19 16.01 5.29
C LEU A 173 24.66 16.01 5.27
N ASP A 174 24.08 17.09 4.74
CA ASP A 174 22.62 17.25 4.66
C ASP A 174 22.02 16.58 3.41
N ASP A 175 22.81 16.32 2.37
CA ASP A 175 22.37 15.69 1.13
C ASP A 175 22.65 14.18 1.13
N VAL A 176 21.60 13.35 1.08
CA VAL A 176 21.67 11.88 0.92
C VAL A 176 22.57 11.48 -0.25
N VAL A 177 22.44 12.18 -1.38
CA VAL A 177 23.19 11.85 -2.60
C VAL A 177 24.68 12.10 -2.37
N GLU A 178 25.03 13.18 -1.66
CA GLU A 178 26.41 13.48 -1.29
C GLU A 178 26.97 12.44 -0.31
N VAL A 179 26.18 11.98 0.67
CA VAL A 179 26.55 10.87 1.56
C VAL A 179 26.84 9.59 0.78
N ILE A 180 25.97 9.22 -0.16
CA ILE A 180 26.15 8.02 -0.99
C ILE A 180 27.44 8.15 -1.80
N VAL A 181 27.63 9.27 -2.50
CA VAL A 181 28.81 9.49 -3.34
C VAL A 181 30.09 9.52 -2.51
N LYS A 182 30.13 10.26 -1.40
CA LYS A 182 31.34 10.43 -0.59
C LYS A 182 31.70 9.20 0.22
N TYR A 183 30.71 8.44 0.69
CA TYR A 183 30.93 7.33 1.62
C TYR A 183 30.60 5.97 1.00
N GLU A 184 29.35 5.68 0.63
CA GLU A 184 28.98 4.34 0.12
C GLU A 184 29.79 3.94 -1.12
N THR A 185 29.89 4.84 -2.10
CA THR A 185 30.59 4.52 -3.35
C THR A 185 32.12 4.53 -3.19
N ALA A 186 32.65 5.25 -2.20
CA ALA A 186 34.09 5.36 -1.97
C ALA A 186 34.64 4.27 -1.03
N MET A 187 33.82 3.73 -0.12
CA MET A 187 34.22 2.83 0.97
C MET A 187 34.95 1.59 0.49
N THR A 188 34.42 0.87 -0.50
CA THR A 188 35.07 -0.34 -1.03
C THR A 188 36.44 -0.01 -1.60
N LYS A 189 36.51 1.01 -2.46
CA LYS A 189 37.77 1.45 -3.07
C LYS A 189 38.78 1.92 -2.02
N TYR A 190 38.34 2.64 -0.99
CA TYR A 190 39.21 3.11 0.09
C TYR A 190 39.94 1.95 0.79
N PHE A 191 39.21 0.89 1.16
CA PHE A 191 39.81 -0.27 1.81
C PHE A 191 40.65 -1.13 0.86
N GLU A 192 40.26 -1.24 -0.42
CA GLU A 192 41.06 -1.91 -1.44
C GLU A 192 42.38 -1.18 -1.71
N ASP A 193 42.35 0.15 -1.80
CA ASP A 193 43.56 0.99 -1.95
C ASP A 193 44.47 0.89 -0.72
N ALA A 194 43.91 0.58 0.47
CA ALA A 194 44.66 0.27 1.69
C ALA A 194 45.19 -1.18 1.73
N GLY A 195 44.92 -2.00 0.70
CA GLY A 195 45.46 -3.35 0.53
C GLY A 195 44.54 -4.49 1.03
N PHE A 196 43.30 -4.19 1.43
CA PHE A 196 42.34 -5.21 1.86
C PHE A 196 41.57 -5.80 0.67
N LYS A 197 41.10 -7.04 0.83
CA LYS A 197 40.34 -7.77 -0.19
C LYS A 197 38.84 -7.75 0.11
N SER A 198 38.06 -7.33 -0.87
CA SER A 198 36.60 -7.27 -0.80
C SER A 198 35.94 -8.55 -1.33
N GLY A 199 34.70 -8.82 -0.92
CA GLY A 199 33.87 -9.90 -1.46
C GLY A 199 32.38 -9.55 -1.44
N VAL A 200 31.60 -10.20 -2.29
CA VAL A 200 30.13 -10.07 -2.30
C VAL A 200 29.46 -11.43 -2.51
N ILE A 201 28.26 -11.63 -1.97
CA ILE A 201 27.48 -12.85 -2.23
C ILE A 201 27.13 -12.93 -3.71
N PHE A 202 26.64 -11.82 -4.27
CA PHE A 202 26.32 -11.70 -5.68
C PHE A 202 27.24 -10.68 -6.35
N ASP A 203 28.27 -11.20 -7.02
CA ASP A 203 29.13 -10.41 -7.90
C ASP A 203 28.46 -10.22 -9.25
N THR A 204 27.98 -9.01 -9.48
CA THR A 204 27.26 -8.68 -10.70
C THR A 204 28.20 -8.36 -11.85
N ARG A 205 29.50 -8.12 -11.67
CA ARG A 205 30.37 -7.48 -12.70
C ARG A 205 30.34 -8.14 -14.08
N LYS A 206 30.09 -9.45 -14.14
CA LYS A 206 30.04 -10.26 -15.38
C LYS A 206 28.64 -10.66 -15.84
N GLU A 207 27.59 -10.21 -15.15
CA GLU A 207 26.21 -10.59 -15.47
C GLU A 207 25.64 -9.73 -16.59
N GLU A 208 24.73 -10.29 -17.38
CA GLU A 208 23.96 -9.53 -18.37
C GLU A 208 22.83 -8.74 -17.67
N TRP A 209 22.67 -7.48 -18.02
CA TRP A 209 21.70 -6.56 -17.38
C TRP A 209 20.68 -5.99 -18.39
N ALA A 210 20.57 -6.60 -19.57
CA ALA A 210 19.65 -6.17 -20.61
C ALA A 210 18.22 -6.06 -20.08
N GLY A 211 17.56 -4.93 -20.35
CA GLY A 211 16.19 -4.65 -19.88
C GLY A 211 16.10 -3.97 -18.51
N MET A 212 17.21 -3.76 -17.80
CA MET A 212 17.25 -2.97 -16.56
C MET A 212 17.50 -1.49 -16.85
N LEU A 213 16.94 -0.60 -16.01
CA LEU A 213 17.15 0.85 -16.12
C LEU A 213 18.59 1.26 -15.80
N VAL A 214 19.15 0.64 -14.76
CA VAL A 214 20.50 0.86 -14.24
C VAL A 214 21.08 -0.49 -13.83
N HIS A 215 22.41 -0.62 -13.83
CA HIS A 215 23.15 -1.85 -13.50
C HIS A 215 23.10 -2.27 -12.01
N ASP A 216 22.05 -1.88 -11.27
CA ASP A 216 21.85 -2.23 -9.87
C ASP A 216 20.86 -3.41 -9.74
N PHE A 217 21.39 -4.62 -9.64
CA PHE A 217 20.59 -5.84 -9.52
C PHE A 217 19.80 -5.90 -8.21
N SER A 218 20.28 -5.25 -7.15
CA SER A 218 19.61 -5.27 -5.84
C SER A 218 18.25 -4.55 -5.86
N VAL A 219 18.04 -3.67 -6.85
CA VAL A 219 16.80 -2.89 -7.01
C VAL A 219 16.02 -3.31 -8.25
N PHE A 220 16.70 -3.52 -9.39
CA PHE A 220 16.02 -3.64 -10.68
C PHE A 220 15.85 -5.08 -11.18
N ASN A 221 16.25 -6.11 -10.42
CA ASN A 221 16.15 -7.50 -10.87
C ASN A 221 15.81 -8.50 -9.76
N LEU A 222 14.64 -8.33 -9.13
CA LEU A 222 14.09 -9.27 -8.14
C LEU A 222 14.14 -10.74 -8.58
N PRO A 223 13.75 -11.13 -9.82
CA PRO A 223 13.83 -12.52 -10.24
C PRO A 223 15.24 -13.13 -10.15
N GLU A 224 16.27 -12.38 -10.53
CA GLU A 224 17.65 -12.87 -10.45
C GLU A 224 18.15 -12.97 -9.00
N LEU A 225 17.69 -12.09 -8.10
CA LEU A 225 17.97 -12.19 -6.66
C LEU A 225 17.37 -13.47 -6.06
N LEU A 226 16.12 -13.81 -6.40
CA LEU A 226 15.48 -15.04 -5.94
C LEU A 226 16.20 -16.29 -6.48
N LYS A 227 16.52 -16.30 -7.79
CA LYS A 227 17.25 -17.41 -8.43
C LYS A 227 18.60 -17.70 -7.77
N ARG A 228 19.24 -16.70 -7.18
CA ARG A 228 20.52 -16.83 -6.46
C ARG A 228 20.38 -17.02 -4.96
N HIS A 229 19.15 -17.10 -4.46
CA HIS A 229 18.82 -17.16 -3.03
C HIS A 229 19.47 -16.02 -2.23
N ILE A 230 19.38 -14.78 -2.73
CA ILE A 230 19.92 -13.62 -2.02
C ILE A 230 19.10 -13.38 -0.75
N PRO A 231 19.73 -13.41 0.45
CA PRO A 231 18.99 -13.46 1.71
C PRO A 231 18.27 -12.16 2.04
N PHE A 232 18.73 -11.02 1.54
CA PHE A 232 18.15 -9.72 1.82
C PHE A 232 17.70 -9.03 0.54
N LEU A 233 16.42 -8.66 0.47
CA LEU A 233 15.82 -8.00 -0.69
C LEU A 233 15.50 -6.55 -0.33
N LYS A 234 16.04 -5.59 -1.07
CA LYS A 234 15.83 -4.17 -0.76
C LYS A 234 14.35 -3.79 -0.83
N ILE A 235 13.89 -2.96 0.10
CA ILE A 235 12.53 -2.38 0.07
C ILE A 235 12.29 -1.65 -1.27
N LYS A 236 13.29 -0.88 -1.73
CA LYS A 236 13.24 -0.18 -3.02
C LYS A 236 13.00 -1.12 -4.21
N ALA A 237 13.43 -2.38 -4.15
CA ALA A 237 13.21 -3.33 -5.23
C ALA A 237 11.71 -3.58 -5.47
N PHE A 238 10.91 -3.57 -4.40
CA PHE A 238 9.46 -3.69 -4.49
C PHE A 238 8.80 -2.40 -4.96
N SER A 239 9.27 -1.22 -4.52
CA SER A 239 8.77 0.08 -5.01
C SER A 239 9.03 0.28 -6.52
N TYR A 240 10.22 -0.06 -7.01
CA TYR A 240 10.55 0.02 -8.43
C TYR A 240 9.91 -1.11 -9.24
N GLY A 241 9.77 -2.29 -8.64
CA GLY A 241 9.07 -3.43 -9.23
C GLY A 241 7.55 -3.31 -9.15
N ALA A 242 6.99 -2.24 -8.58
CA ALA A 242 5.58 -2.20 -8.22
C ALA A 242 4.61 -2.33 -9.40
N ASP A 243 5.03 -1.83 -10.56
CA ASP A 243 4.27 -1.91 -11.82
C ASP A 243 4.88 -2.93 -12.80
N ASN A 244 5.81 -3.76 -12.34
CA ASN A 244 6.42 -4.83 -13.13
C ASN A 244 5.56 -6.09 -13.07
N ILE A 245 5.18 -6.61 -14.24
CA ILE A 245 4.34 -7.80 -14.43
C ILE A 245 4.89 -9.07 -13.75
N TYR A 246 6.18 -9.12 -13.41
CA TYR A 246 6.80 -10.28 -12.77
C TYR A 246 6.79 -10.21 -11.24
N THR A 247 6.53 -9.06 -10.62
CA THR A 247 6.60 -8.91 -9.16
C THR A 247 5.56 -9.77 -8.41
N PRO A 248 4.33 -9.96 -8.91
CA PRO A 248 3.42 -10.96 -8.32
C PRO A 248 4.00 -12.39 -8.33
N LEU A 249 4.71 -12.76 -9.40
CA LEU A 249 5.37 -14.08 -9.49
C LEU A 249 6.55 -14.19 -8.51
N VAL A 250 7.23 -13.09 -8.20
CA VAL A 250 8.27 -13.02 -7.17
C VAL A 250 7.68 -13.31 -5.80
N ILE A 251 6.55 -12.67 -5.45
CA ILE A 251 5.85 -12.92 -4.19
C ILE A 251 5.45 -14.39 -4.08
N GLU A 252 4.85 -14.94 -5.12
CA GLU A 252 4.41 -16.34 -5.09
C GLU A 252 5.59 -17.32 -5.01
N ARG A 253 6.71 -17.01 -5.66
CA ARG A 253 7.93 -17.81 -5.52
C ARG A 253 8.48 -17.78 -4.10
N LEU A 254 8.45 -16.62 -3.42
CA LEU A 254 8.85 -16.54 -2.02
C LEU A 254 7.95 -17.38 -1.11
N LYS A 255 6.62 -17.39 -1.35
CA LYS A 255 5.66 -18.24 -0.62
C LYS A 255 5.96 -19.73 -0.80
N GLN A 256 6.36 -20.13 -2.00
CA GLN A 256 6.64 -21.52 -2.34
C GLN A 256 8.00 -22.02 -1.83
N GLU A 257 9.02 -21.15 -1.80
CA GLU A 257 10.41 -21.56 -1.56
C GLU A 257 10.97 -21.19 -0.19
N THR A 258 10.27 -20.33 0.55
CA THR A 258 10.77 -19.78 1.81
C THR A 258 9.73 -19.92 2.93
N THR A 259 10.17 -19.67 4.15
CA THR A 259 9.27 -19.54 5.32
C THR A 259 9.09 -18.07 5.73
N TYR A 260 9.56 -17.13 4.89
CA TYR A 260 9.48 -15.72 5.19
C TYR A 260 8.01 -15.26 5.16
N PRO A 261 7.51 -14.62 6.23
CA PRO A 261 6.12 -14.17 6.27
C PRO A 261 5.90 -12.99 5.31
N ILE A 262 5.17 -13.22 4.21
CA ILE A 262 4.94 -12.23 3.15
C ILE A 262 4.16 -11.03 3.66
N GLU A 263 3.35 -11.19 4.71
CA GLU A 263 2.66 -10.09 5.36
C GLU A 263 3.62 -8.99 5.83
N LEU A 264 4.88 -9.32 6.15
CA LEU A 264 5.90 -8.32 6.50
C LEU A 264 6.25 -7.41 5.32
N ILE A 265 6.30 -7.96 4.11
CA ILE A 265 6.48 -7.18 2.88
C ILE A 265 5.23 -6.34 2.65
N VAL A 266 4.05 -6.95 2.66
CA VAL A 266 2.79 -6.28 2.33
C VAL A 266 2.46 -5.15 3.30
N ASN A 267 2.61 -5.37 4.61
CA ASN A 267 2.34 -4.38 5.63
C ASN A 267 3.31 -3.19 5.52
N HIS A 268 4.61 -3.44 5.39
CA HIS A 268 5.58 -2.37 5.24
C HIS A 268 5.40 -1.60 3.93
N MET A 269 5.16 -2.31 2.82
CA MET A 269 4.96 -1.69 1.50
C MET A 269 3.67 -0.85 1.43
N THR A 270 2.63 -1.21 2.20
CA THR A 270 1.44 -0.37 2.36
C THR A 270 1.78 0.98 2.99
N GLU A 271 2.75 1.03 3.89
CA GLU A 271 3.14 2.28 4.54
C GLU A 271 4.04 3.15 3.67
N VAL A 272 4.96 2.55 2.90
CA VAL A 272 5.98 3.29 2.13
C VAL A 272 5.58 3.57 0.68
N ASP A 273 4.59 2.85 0.14
CA ASP A 273 4.11 2.97 -1.23
C ASP A 273 2.57 2.97 -1.30
N TYR A 274 1.99 2.95 -2.50
CA TYR A 274 0.54 2.84 -2.69
C TYR A 274 -0.02 1.53 -2.12
N PRO A 275 -1.22 1.56 -1.53
CA PRO A 275 -1.76 0.44 -0.76
C PRO A 275 -2.24 -0.72 -1.65
N ASP A 276 -2.32 -0.50 -2.96
CA ASP A 276 -2.99 -1.35 -3.94
C ASP A 276 -2.05 -1.88 -5.04
N ARG A 277 -0.76 -2.05 -4.73
CA ARG A 277 0.17 -2.68 -5.70
C ARG A 277 -0.27 -4.11 -5.99
N GLU A 278 -0.20 -4.50 -7.26
CA GLU A 278 -0.72 -5.78 -7.76
C GLU A 278 -0.17 -6.98 -6.99
N TYR A 279 1.13 -6.97 -6.68
CA TYR A 279 1.81 -8.02 -5.91
C TYR A 279 1.35 -8.14 -4.45
N MET A 280 0.57 -7.17 -3.94
CA MET A 280 0.01 -7.19 -2.58
C MET A 280 -1.46 -7.63 -2.53
N LEU A 281 -2.17 -7.61 -3.66
CA LEU A 281 -3.64 -7.74 -3.66
C LEU A 281 -4.12 -9.13 -3.23
N GLU A 282 -3.38 -10.19 -3.59
CA GLU A 282 -3.71 -11.55 -3.14
C GLU A 282 -3.70 -11.65 -1.61
N GLU A 283 -2.63 -11.16 -0.97
CA GLU A 283 -2.49 -11.18 0.50
C GLU A 283 -3.47 -10.23 1.21
N LYS A 284 -3.95 -9.20 0.52
CA LYS A 284 -5.01 -8.31 1.03
C LYS A 284 -6.42 -8.89 0.82
N THR A 285 -6.57 -9.94 0.03
CA THR A 285 -7.84 -10.57 -0.28
C THR A 285 -8.09 -11.75 0.64
N LEU A 286 -9.10 -11.62 1.50
CA LEU A 286 -9.40 -12.58 2.55
C LEU A 286 -10.56 -13.47 2.14
N LYS A 287 -10.33 -14.78 2.24
CA LYS A 287 -11.40 -15.78 2.24
C LYS A 287 -11.90 -15.99 3.66
N LEU A 288 -13.00 -15.32 3.99
CA LEU A 288 -13.53 -15.28 5.35
C LEU A 288 -14.59 -16.35 5.61
N SER A 289 -14.59 -16.95 6.81
CA SER A 289 -15.62 -17.91 7.18
C SER A 289 -16.98 -17.22 7.34
N THR A 290 -18.04 -17.92 6.94
CA THR A 290 -19.44 -17.51 7.18
C THR A 290 -20.01 -18.12 8.46
N GLU A 291 -19.27 -19.01 9.12
CA GLU A 291 -19.68 -19.62 10.38
C GLU A 291 -19.49 -18.66 11.55
N ILE A 292 -20.56 -18.43 12.32
CA ILE A 292 -20.53 -17.57 13.50
C ILE A 292 -20.03 -18.38 14.70
N ASN A 293 -18.71 -18.50 14.80
CA ASN A 293 -18.06 -19.25 15.88
C ASN A 293 -17.73 -18.40 17.12
N LYS A 294 -17.53 -17.09 16.93
CA LYS A 294 -17.23 -16.14 18.02
C LYS A 294 -17.80 -14.76 17.68
N LYS A 295 -18.55 -14.18 18.62
CA LYS A 295 -19.09 -12.83 18.49
C LYS A 295 -18.02 -11.80 18.86
N SER A 296 -17.94 -10.72 18.07
CA SER A 296 -17.11 -9.56 18.36
C SER A 296 -17.69 -8.72 19.50
N ASN A 297 -16.82 -8.01 20.21
CA ASN A 297 -17.20 -7.04 21.24
C ASN A 297 -17.22 -5.59 20.74
N LEU A 298 -16.95 -5.37 19.45
CA LEU A 298 -16.97 -4.04 18.84
C LEU A 298 -18.38 -3.44 18.90
N LYS A 299 -18.47 -2.13 19.18
CA LYS A 299 -19.70 -1.36 19.01
C LYS A 299 -19.91 -1.06 17.54
N ILE A 300 -20.96 -1.65 16.97
CA ILE A 300 -21.27 -1.57 15.55
C ILE A 300 -22.38 -0.55 15.29
N ALA A 301 -22.12 0.40 14.38
CA ALA A 301 -23.15 1.22 13.75
C ALA A 301 -23.33 0.81 12.28
N ILE A 302 -24.56 0.83 11.79
CA ILE A 302 -24.87 0.60 10.39
C ILE A 302 -25.64 1.79 9.84
N HIS A 303 -25.16 2.37 8.75
CA HIS A 303 -25.94 3.26 7.90
C HIS A 303 -26.54 2.47 6.74
N LEU A 304 -27.88 2.48 6.64
CA LEU A 304 -28.64 1.97 5.51
C LEU A 304 -29.35 3.13 4.78
N HIS A 305 -28.89 3.49 3.58
CA HIS A 305 -29.64 4.41 2.72
C HIS A 305 -30.76 3.66 1.98
N ALA A 306 -32.00 3.90 2.38
CA ALA A 306 -33.19 3.20 1.92
C ALA A 306 -33.96 3.99 0.86
N PHE A 307 -33.50 3.89 -0.39
CA PHE A 307 -34.23 4.38 -1.56
C PHE A 307 -35.36 3.42 -2.01
N TYR A 308 -35.15 2.10 -1.96
CA TYR A 308 -36.13 1.05 -2.27
C TYR A 308 -36.54 0.33 -0.99
N LEU A 309 -37.72 0.70 -0.45
CA LEU A 309 -38.18 0.20 0.85
C LEU A 309 -38.42 -1.32 0.89
N ASP A 310 -38.71 -1.93 -0.25
CA ASP A 310 -38.99 -3.37 -0.33
C ASP A 310 -37.75 -4.25 -0.13
N LEU A 311 -36.55 -3.67 -0.17
CA LEU A 311 -35.29 -4.36 0.16
C LEU A 311 -34.92 -4.26 1.65
N ILE A 312 -35.58 -3.39 2.44
CA ILE A 312 -35.28 -3.24 3.88
C ILE A 312 -35.41 -4.58 4.64
N PRO A 313 -36.47 -5.40 4.45
CA PRO A 313 -36.59 -6.66 5.16
C PRO A 313 -35.38 -7.58 4.95
N GLU A 314 -34.88 -7.69 3.71
CA GLU A 314 -33.72 -8.52 3.38
C GLU A 314 -32.46 -8.04 4.12
N TYR A 315 -32.21 -6.72 4.16
CA TYR A 315 -31.07 -6.17 4.91
C TYR A 315 -31.20 -6.41 6.42
N LEU A 316 -32.40 -6.25 6.99
CA LEU A 316 -32.63 -6.52 8.41
C LEU A 316 -32.39 -8.00 8.74
N ASP A 317 -32.84 -8.91 7.88
CA ASP A 317 -32.58 -10.35 8.04
C ASP A 317 -31.07 -10.63 8.05
N TYR A 318 -30.30 -10.03 7.12
CA TYR A 318 -28.84 -10.17 7.13
C TYR A 318 -28.18 -9.57 8.38
N PHE A 319 -28.60 -8.38 8.82
CA PHE A 319 -28.02 -7.74 9.98
C PHE A 319 -28.33 -8.51 11.26
N ASP A 320 -29.55 -9.02 11.42
CA ASP A 320 -29.97 -9.79 12.58
C ASP A 320 -29.29 -11.16 12.63
N GLU A 321 -29.14 -11.82 11.48
CA GLU A 321 -28.49 -13.14 11.39
C GLU A 321 -26.97 -13.03 11.57
N TYR A 322 -26.31 -12.18 10.79
CA TYR A 322 -24.85 -12.20 10.64
C TYR A 322 -24.12 -11.08 11.40
N VAL A 323 -24.69 -9.87 11.45
CA VAL A 323 -24.02 -8.75 12.13
C VAL A 323 -24.22 -8.82 13.63
N GLN A 324 -25.47 -8.93 14.10
CA GLN A 324 -25.85 -9.00 15.52
C GLN A 324 -25.38 -7.79 16.37
N ASN A 325 -26.15 -7.40 17.39
CA ASN A 325 -25.78 -6.31 18.32
C ASN A 325 -25.33 -5.01 17.63
N TYR A 326 -26.15 -4.47 16.74
CA TYR A 326 -25.85 -3.25 15.99
C TYR A 326 -26.85 -2.14 16.29
N ASP A 327 -26.39 -0.90 16.11
CA ASP A 327 -27.24 0.28 16.05
C ASP A 327 -27.46 0.69 14.59
N LEU A 328 -28.71 0.95 14.21
CA LEU A 328 -29.11 1.21 12.83
C LEU A 328 -29.53 2.66 12.62
N PHE A 329 -28.95 3.25 11.58
CA PHE A 329 -29.21 4.58 11.10
C PHE A 329 -29.73 4.50 9.68
N ILE A 330 -30.93 5.02 9.42
CA ILE A 330 -31.57 4.92 8.10
C ILE A 330 -31.70 6.31 7.50
N THR A 331 -31.35 6.45 6.22
CA THR A 331 -31.65 7.66 5.44
C THR A 331 -32.60 7.31 4.30
N THR A 332 -33.43 8.26 3.87
CA THR A 332 -34.33 8.10 2.73
C THR A 332 -34.57 9.45 2.04
N ASP A 333 -35.15 9.45 0.84
CA ASP A 333 -35.26 10.63 -0.01
C ASP A 333 -36.53 11.47 0.23
N THR A 334 -37.59 10.89 0.80
CA THR A 334 -38.89 11.58 0.98
C THR A 334 -39.51 11.38 2.35
N LYS A 335 -40.33 12.34 2.76
CA LYS A 335 -41.10 12.28 4.02
C LYS A 335 -42.07 11.09 4.05
N ASP A 336 -42.72 10.78 2.93
CA ASP A 336 -43.65 9.65 2.84
C ASP A 336 -42.94 8.31 3.10
N LYS A 337 -41.72 8.14 2.57
CA LYS A 337 -40.91 6.94 2.86
C LYS A 337 -40.47 6.89 4.32
N TYR A 338 -40.08 8.02 4.90
CA TYR A 338 -39.78 8.12 6.33
C TYR A 338 -40.95 7.63 7.19
N GLU A 339 -42.17 8.11 6.92
CA GLU A 339 -43.36 7.71 7.66
C GLU A 339 -43.66 6.21 7.51
N GLN A 340 -43.45 5.66 6.31
CA GLN A 340 -43.57 4.22 6.06
C GLN A 340 -42.54 3.40 6.84
N ILE A 341 -41.28 3.84 6.90
CA ILE A 341 -40.20 3.14 7.62
C ILE A 341 -40.53 3.09 9.12
N ILE A 342 -40.83 4.25 9.73
CA ILE A 342 -41.13 4.33 11.17
C ILE A 342 -42.35 3.49 11.54
N LYS A 343 -43.37 3.46 10.67
CA LYS A 343 -44.58 2.64 10.89
C LYS A 343 -44.32 1.14 10.75
N SER A 344 -43.51 0.74 9.78
CA SER A 344 -43.32 -0.68 9.42
C SER A 344 -42.26 -1.36 10.28
N TYR A 345 -41.30 -0.60 10.82
CA TYR A 345 -40.14 -1.12 11.54
C TYR A 345 -39.93 -0.40 12.88
N PRO A 346 -40.80 -0.60 13.89
CA PRO A 346 -40.64 -0.03 15.23
C PRO A 346 -39.59 -0.82 16.04
N LEU A 347 -38.35 -0.88 15.53
CA LEU A 347 -37.27 -1.71 16.05
C LEU A 347 -36.35 -0.92 16.99
N ASN A 348 -35.97 -1.51 18.13
CA ASN A 348 -35.09 -0.86 19.12
C ASN A 348 -33.66 -0.63 18.61
N GLN A 349 -33.22 -1.37 17.59
CA GLN A 349 -31.93 -1.13 16.92
C GLN A 349 -31.91 0.19 16.13
N ILE A 350 -33.05 0.68 15.64
CA ILE A 350 -33.10 1.92 14.85
C ILE A 350 -32.93 3.12 15.78
N LYS A 351 -31.79 3.80 15.68
CA LYS A 351 -31.47 5.00 16.47
C LYS A 351 -31.97 6.28 15.82
N LYS A 352 -31.95 6.33 14.48
CA LYS A 352 -32.37 7.51 13.74
C LYS A 352 -32.83 7.16 12.33
N VAL A 353 -33.87 7.86 11.87
CA VAL A 353 -34.26 7.89 10.46
C VAL A 353 -34.23 9.35 9.99
N LEU A 354 -33.61 9.64 8.85
CA LEU A 354 -33.46 10.98 8.28
C LEU A 354 -33.98 11.05 6.84
N VAL A 355 -34.52 12.22 6.45
CA VAL A 355 -34.89 12.53 5.07
C VAL A 355 -33.84 13.47 4.50
N THR A 356 -33.10 12.99 3.50
CA THR A 356 -31.91 13.67 2.95
C THR A 356 -32.14 14.18 1.51
N GLY A 357 -33.34 13.95 0.96
CA GLY A 357 -33.66 14.30 -0.42
C GLY A 357 -33.09 13.31 -1.45
N ASN A 358 -33.45 13.51 -2.72
CA ASN A 358 -33.00 12.68 -3.84
C ASN A 358 -31.82 13.33 -4.59
N LYS A 359 -30.74 13.61 -3.86
CA LYS A 359 -29.50 14.17 -4.41
C LYS A 359 -28.29 13.46 -3.80
N GLY A 360 -27.29 13.16 -4.63
CA GLY A 360 -26.06 12.52 -4.15
C GLY A 360 -26.14 11.01 -3.88
N ARG A 361 -27.28 10.38 -4.22
CA ARG A 361 -27.56 8.95 -3.99
C ARG A 361 -27.26 8.54 -2.56
N ASP A 362 -26.43 7.52 -2.35
CA ASP A 362 -26.03 7.00 -1.05
C ASP A 362 -24.91 7.81 -0.37
N VAL A 363 -24.11 8.56 -1.14
CA VAL A 363 -22.93 9.29 -0.65
C VAL A 363 -23.29 10.50 0.20
N LEU A 364 -24.10 11.45 -0.29
CA LEU A 364 -24.46 12.63 0.50
C LEU A 364 -25.23 12.27 1.78
N PRO A 365 -26.21 11.33 1.76
CA PRO A 365 -26.85 10.87 2.99
C PRO A 365 -25.90 10.20 3.97
N TRP A 366 -24.89 9.48 3.47
CA TRP A 366 -23.84 8.91 4.32
C TRP A 366 -22.97 9.97 4.96
N MET A 367 -22.57 11.00 4.22
CA MET A 367 -21.83 12.13 4.75
C MET A 367 -22.63 12.85 5.85
N GLU A 368 -23.92 13.12 5.63
CA GLU A 368 -24.79 13.81 6.59
C GLU A 368 -24.94 13.05 7.92
N ILE A 369 -24.92 11.72 7.89
CA ILE A 369 -25.12 10.90 9.09
C ILE A 369 -23.81 10.44 9.75
N SER A 370 -22.68 10.64 9.08
CA SER A 370 -21.36 10.15 9.51
C SER A 370 -20.95 10.61 10.91
N GLU A 371 -21.26 11.85 11.30
CA GLU A 371 -20.93 12.38 12.63
C GLU A 371 -21.65 11.65 13.77
N LEU A 372 -22.86 11.14 13.53
CA LEU A 372 -23.60 10.40 14.55
C LEU A 372 -23.01 9.02 14.82
N MET A 373 -22.16 8.53 13.92
CA MET A 373 -21.53 7.23 13.99
C MET A 373 -20.04 7.33 14.37
N ALA A 374 -19.52 8.54 14.65
CA ALA A 374 -18.10 8.78 14.87
C ALA A 374 -17.53 8.09 16.12
N ASP A 375 -18.37 7.85 17.14
CA ASP A 375 -17.98 7.25 18.43
C ASP A 375 -18.09 5.71 18.46
N TYR A 376 -18.45 5.08 17.34
CA TYR A 376 -18.50 3.62 17.22
C TYR A 376 -17.12 3.04 16.87
N ASP A 377 -16.88 1.80 17.28
CA ASP A 377 -15.61 1.13 16.98
C ASP A 377 -15.51 0.77 15.49
N LEU A 378 -16.65 0.42 14.89
CA LEU A 378 -16.77 0.07 13.48
C LEU A 378 -18.14 0.46 12.92
N CYS A 379 -18.14 0.93 11.68
CA CYS A 379 -19.32 1.33 10.93
C CYS A 379 -19.50 0.53 9.66
N GLY A 380 -20.74 0.20 9.31
CA GLY A 380 -21.12 -0.33 8.01
C GLY A 380 -21.86 0.72 7.21
N HIS A 381 -21.56 0.86 5.91
CA HIS A 381 -22.37 1.64 4.98
C HIS A 381 -22.97 0.74 3.91
N PHE A 382 -24.30 0.75 3.82
CA PHE A 382 -25.06 -0.02 2.85
C PHE A 382 -26.20 0.83 2.27
N HIS A 383 -26.73 0.43 1.13
CA HIS A 383 -27.87 1.10 0.53
C HIS A 383 -28.71 0.14 -0.31
N THR A 384 -29.99 0.43 -0.41
CA THR A 384 -30.90 -0.34 -1.25
C THR A 384 -30.75 0.14 -2.69
N LYS A 385 -30.22 -0.70 -3.58
CA LYS A 385 -30.07 -0.37 -5.01
C LYS A 385 -30.68 -1.43 -5.91
N LYS A 386 -31.31 -0.96 -6.98
CA LYS A 386 -31.82 -1.76 -8.10
C LYS A 386 -31.30 -1.19 -9.40
N SER A 387 -30.97 -2.07 -10.34
CA SER A 387 -30.62 -1.66 -11.70
C SER A 387 -31.87 -1.24 -12.46
N LYS A 388 -31.85 -0.04 -13.05
CA LYS A 388 -32.88 0.43 -14.00
C LYS A 388 -32.46 0.24 -15.46
N ASP A 389 -31.15 0.21 -15.73
CA ASP A 389 -30.59 0.20 -17.08
C ASP A 389 -30.28 -1.22 -17.60
N ASN A 390 -30.21 -2.21 -16.70
CA ASN A 390 -30.06 -3.63 -17.02
C ASN A 390 -31.28 -4.43 -16.53
N ASP A 391 -31.40 -5.68 -17.00
CA ASP A 391 -32.36 -6.64 -16.45
C ASP A 391 -32.19 -6.75 -14.92
N TRP A 392 -33.30 -6.95 -14.21
CA TRP A 392 -33.33 -6.97 -12.74
C TRP A 392 -32.36 -8.00 -12.17
N ILE A 393 -32.18 -9.14 -12.83
CA ILE A 393 -31.31 -10.23 -12.38
C ILE A 393 -29.83 -9.82 -12.39
N VAL A 394 -29.41 -8.93 -13.29
CA VAL A 394 -28.04 -8.41 -13.36
C VAL A 394 -27.78 -7.43 -12.23
N GLY A 395 -28.75 -6.55 -11.93
CA GLY A 395 -28.64 -5.65 -10.79
C GLY A 395 -28.62 -6.42 -9.46
N GLU A 396 -29.46 -7.45 -9.35
CA GLU A 396 -29.51 -8.32 -8.18
C GLU A 396 -28.23 -9.12 -8.00
N SER A 397 -27.65 -9.69 -9.06
CA SER A 397 -26.43 -10.49 -8.94
C SER A 397 -25.26 -9.67 -8.38
N TRP A 398 -25.08 -8.43 -8.87
CA TRP A 398 -24.09 -7.51 -8.33
C TRP A 398 -24.35 -7.23 -6.84
N ARG A 399 -25.57 -6.84 -6.49
CA ARG A 399 -25.94 -6.53 -5.10
C ARG A 399 -25.66 -7.71 -4.17
N ARG A 400 -26.05 -8.93 -4.57
CA ARG A 400 -25.87 -10.14 -3.75
C ARG A 400 -24.41 -10.53 -3.59
N ASP A 401 -23.56 -10.37 -4.60
CA ASP A 401 -22.12 -10.60 -4.47
C ASP A 401 -21.51 -9.72 -3.36
N ILE A 402 -21.91 -8.46 -3.28
CA ILE A 402 -21.48 -7.51 -2.24
C ILE A 402 -22.03 -7.90 -0.88
N GLU A 403 -23.35 -8.12 -0.78
CA GLU A 403 -24.00 -8.48 0.48
C GLU A 403 -23.42 -9.79 1.05
N TYR A 404 -23.15 -10.77 0.19
CA TYR A 404 -22.59 -12.04 0.61
C TYR A 404 -21.11 -11.96 1.01
N SER A 405 -20.34 -11.06 0.43
CA SER A 405 -18.96 -10.83 0.84
C SER A 405 -18.83 -9.95 2.08
N LEU A 406 -19.78 -9.03 2.34
CA LEU A 406 -19.69 -8.10 3.47
C LEU A 406 -20.58 -8.45 4.67
N LEU A 407 -21.77 -8.99 4.46
CA LEU A 407 -22.73 -9.24 5.54
C LEU A 407 -22.62 -10.66 6.09
N LYS A 408 -22.60 -11.68 5.23
CA LYS A 408 -22.53 -13.09 5.69
C LYS A 408 -21.30 -13.38 6.56
N PRO A 409 -20.08 -12.94 6.20
CA PRO A 409 -18.90 -13.13 7.04
C PRO A 409 -18.68 -11.96 8.03
N ALA A 410 -19.68 -11.15 8.38
CA ALA A 410 -19.51 -9.94 9.20
C ALA A 410 -18.73 -10.20 10.51
N GLN A 411 -19.03 -11.29 11.22
CA GLN A 411 -18.29 -11.63 12.45
C GLN A 411 -16.81 -11.94 12.19
N ALA A 412 -16.48 -12.60 11.08
CA ALA A 412 -15.09 -12.83 10.70
C ALA A 412 -14.40 -11.51 10.30
N ILE A 413 -15.10 -10.62 9.61
CA ILE A 413 -14.61 -9.26 9.31
C ILE A 413 -14.29 -8.52 10.61
N PHE A 414 -15.19 -8.55 11.59
CA PHE A 414 -14.99 -7.86 12.87
C PHE A 414 -13.79 -8.40 13.65
N GLN A 415 -13.53 -9.71 13.59
CA GLN A 415 -12.34 -10.31 14.18
C GLN A 415 -11.04 -9.81 13.52
N GLU A 416 -11.04 -9.58 12.20
CA GLU A 416 -9.88 -8.97 11.54
C GLU A 416 -9.63 -7.53 12.00
N PHE A 417 -10.70 -6.74 12.22
CA PHE A 417 -10.57 -5.41 12.82
C PHE A 417 -10.09 -5.46 14.28
N GLU A 418 -10.55 -6.43 15.09
CA GLU A 418 -10.05 -6.62 16.47
C GLU A 418 -8.57 -7.01 16.48
N LYS A 419 -8.14 -7.86 15.55
CA LYS A 419 -6.77 -8.36 15.42
C LYS A 419 -5.81 -7.29 14.92
N ASN A 420 -6.24 -6.45 13.97
CA ASN A 420 -5.40 -5.45 13.32
C ASN A 420 -5.93 -4.03 13.58
N PRO A 421 -5.34 -3.28 14.54
CA PRO A 421 -5.69 -1.89 14.78
C PRO A 421 -5.48 -0.98 13.57
N LYS A 422 -4.54 -1.31 12.67
CA LYS A 422 -4.29 -0.57 11.43
C LYS A 422 -5.28 -0.89 10.32
N LEU A 423 -6.13 -1.91 10.44
CA LEU A 423 -7.20 -2.14 9.47
C LEU A 423 -8.28 -1.05 9.63
N GLY A 424 -8.43 -0.19 8.63
CA GLY A 424 -9.41 0.89 8.62
C GLY A 424 -10.60 0.63 7.69
N LEU A 425 -10.44 -0.25 6.70
CA LEU A 425 -11.43 -0.44 5.65
C LEU A 425 -11.51 -1.91 5.19
N MET A 426 -12.73 -2.44 5.06
CA MET A 426 -13.02 -3.71 4.38
C MET A 426 -13.97 -3.43 3.21
N ILE A 427 -13.54 -3.79 2.01
CA ILE A 427 -14.34 -3.65 0.78
C ILE A 427 -14.75 -5.03 0.25
N ALA A 428 -15.82 -5.08 -0.55
CA ALA A 428 -16.14 -6.27 -1.32
C ALA A 428 -15.15 -6.44 -2.49
N ASP A 429 -14.90 -7.69 -2.86
CA ASP A 429 -14.22 -8.02 -4.11
C ASP A 429 -15.03 -7.59 -5.34
N VAL A 430 -14.41 -7.63 -6.52
CA VAL A 430 -15.05 -7.22 -7.78
C VAL A 430 -16.26 -8.13 -8.06
N PRO A 431 -17.48 -7.56 -8.19
CA PRO A 431 -18.67 -8.34 -8.52
C PRO A 431 -18.45 -9.14 -9.79
N SER A 432 -18.75 -10.43 -9.73
CA SER A 432 -18.29 -11.39 -10.75
C SER A 432 -18.94 -11.20 -12.12
N PHE A 433 -20.17 -10.66 -12.19
CA PHE A 433 -20.77 -10.22 -13.46
C PHE A 433 -19.97 -9.06 -14.10
N PHE A 434 -19.57 -8.08 -13.27
CA PHE A 434 -18.84 -6.91 -13.74
C PHE A 434 -17.43 -7.27 -14.21
N GLU A 435 -16.74 -8.12 -13.44
CA GLU A 435 -15.41 -8.65 -13.78
C GLU A 435 -15.44 -9.39 -15.14
N HIS A 436 -16.47 -10.22 -15.35
CA HIS A 436 -16.58 -11.05 -16.54
C HIS A 436 -16.88 -10.27 -17.83
N PHE A 437 -17.67 -9.19 -17.77
CA PHE A 437 -18.16 -8.50 -18.98
C PHE A 437 -17.62 -7.09 -19.22
N TYR A 438 -17.29 -6.33 -18.17
CA TYR A 438 -16.95 -4.91 -18.31
C TYR A 438 -15.52 -4.64 -17.85
N GLY A 439 -15.24 -4.82 -16.56
CA GLY A 439 -14.03 -4.34 -15.91
C GLY A 439 -13.88 -2.81 -15.94
N PRO A 440 -12.98 -2.25 -15.11
CA PRO A 440 -12.62 -0.83 -15.24
C PRO A 440 -11.91 -0.59 -16.58
N THR A 441 -12.10 0.61 -17.15
CA THR A 441 -11.42 1.02 -18.39
C THR A 441 -10.57 2.25 -18.16
N TYR A 442 -9.37 2.27 -18.74
CA TYR A 442 -8.45 3.42 -18.69
C TYR A 442 -9.14 4.74 -19.05
N ILE A 443 -10.04 4.74 -20.05
CA ILE A 443 -10.75 5.95 -20.49
C ILE A 443 -11.65 6.47 -19.37
N THR A 444 -12.43 5.58 -18.74
CA THR A 444 -13.33 5.95 -17.65
C THR A 444 -12.55 6.50 -16.46
N GLU A 445 -11.45 5.84 -16.08
CA GLU A 445 -10.61 6.27 -14.95
C GLU A 445 -9.91 7.60 -15.22
N ARG A 446 -9.44 7.82 -16.46
CA ARG A 446 -8.87 9.10 -16.88
C ARG A 446 -9.88 10.24 -16.82
N ASP A 447 -11.13 9.97 -17.20
CA ASP A 447 -12.19 10.98 -17.23
C ASP A 447 -12.72 11.29 -15.81
N ILE A 448 -12.61 10.37 -14.85
CA ILE A 448 -12.97 10.57 -13.43
C ILE A 448 -11.86 11.26 -12.63
N TRP A 449 -10.60 11.12 -13.06
CA TRP A 449 -9.42 11.67 -12.36
C TRP A 449 -9.53 13.14 -11.94
N PRO A 450 -10.01 14.09 -12.77
CA PRO A 450 -10.08 15.50 -12.36
C PRO A 450 -10.93 15.72 -11.11
N ASP A 451 -12.05 15.00 -10.98
CA ASP A 451 -12.93 15.07 -9.82
C ASP A 451 -12.26 14.44 -8.58
N MET A 452 -11.52 13.33 -8.77
CA MET A 452 -10.74 12.72 -7.68
C MET A 452 -9.67 13.67 -7.16
N GLU A 453 -8.95 14.32 -8.07
CA GLU A 453 -7.90 15.28 -7.73
C GLU A 453 -8.48 16.50 -7.00
N GLU A 454 -9.66 16.98 -7.42
CA GLU A 454 -10.36 18.08 -6.75
C GLU A 454 -10.76 17.72 -5.31
N ILE A 455 -11.40 16.55 -5.11
CA ILE A 455 -11.77 16.09 -3.77
C ILE A 455 -10.50 15.93 -2.92
N TRP A 456 -9.46 15.27 -3.43
CA TRP A 456 -8.22 15.03 -2.70
C TRP A 456 -7.56 16.32 -2.20
N LYS A 457 -7.55 17.36 -3.03
CA LYS A 457 -7.01 18.70 -2.66
C LYS A 457 -7.81 19.40 -1.57
N LYS A 458 -9.10 19.07 -1.40
CA LYS A 458 -9.97 19.63 -0.36
C LYS A 458 -9.86 18.89 0.98
N ILE A 459 -9.32 17.67 1.00
CA ILE A 459 -9.15 16.88 2.22
C ILE A 459 -7.93 17.37 2.99
N ASN A 460 -8.09 17.59 4.29
CA ASN A 460 -6.98 17.88 5.20
C ASN A 460 -6.45 16.58 5.81
N PHE A 461 -5.21 16.22 5.45
CA PHE A 461 -4.50 15.06 6.00
C PHE A 461 -3.45 15.52 7.02
N GLU A 462 -3.34 14.81 8.14
CA GLU A 462 -2.29 15.07 9.14
C GLU A 462 -0.89 14.82 8.56
N ASN A 463 -0.76 13.76 7.75
CA ASN A 463 0.47 13.39 7.05
C ASN A 463 0.20 13.37 5.54
N PRO A 464 0.41 14.49 4.82
CA PRO A 464 0.05 14.60 3.40
C PRO A 464 0.71 13.51 2.55
N ARG A 465 -0.11 12.76 1.82
CA ARG A 465 0.32 11.82 0.78
C ARG A 465 -0.12 12.32 -0.59
N GLY A 466 0.68 12.01 -1.62
CA GLY A 466 0.31 12.31 -3.00
C GLY A 466 -0.64 11.25 -3.55
N LEU A 467 -1.68 11.67 -4.27
CA LEU A 467 -2.47 10.81 -5.14
C LEU A 467 -1.99 10.98 -6.58
N LYS A 468 -1.85 9.89 -7.33
CA LYS A 468 -1.40 9.89 -8.72
C LYS A 468 -2.47 9.29 -9.61
N GLN A 469 -2.53 9.78 -10.84
CA GLN A 469 -3.39 9.20 -11.86
C GLN A 469 -2.90 7.79 -12.20
N LYS A 470 -3.83 6.82 -12.22
CA LYS A 470 -3.59 5.42 -12.56
C LYS A 470 -4.58 4.96 -13.64
N ASP A 471 -4.23 3.86 -14.31
CA ASP A 471 -5.09 3.23 -15.31
C ASP A 471 -6.29 2.49 -14.68
N SER A 472 -6.16 2.14 -13.40
CA SER A 472 -7.18 1.50 -12.58
C SER A 472 -6.93 1.79 -11.10
N TYR A 473 -7.99 1.75 -10.30
CA TYR A 473 -7.97 1.93 -8.86
C TYR A 473 -8.65 0.75 -8.18
N VAL A 474 -8.16 0.37 -7.00
CA VAL A 474 -8.91 -0.54 -6.11
C VAL A 474 -9.97 0.28 -5.39
N MET A 475 -11.23 -0.14 -5.50
CA MET A 475 -12.38 0.60 -4.98
C MET A 475 -13.47 -0.35 -4.48
N SER A 476 -14.36 0.16 -3.63
CA SER A 476 -15.58 -0.56 -3.27
C SER A 476 -16.60 -0.42 -4.40
N TYR A 477 -16.87 -1.52 -5.11
CA TYR A 477 -17.89 -1.52 -6.15
C TYR A 477 -19.27 -1.35 -5.52
N GLY A 478 -19.95 -0.25 -5.81
CA GLY A 478 -21.26 0.03 -5.24
C GLY A 478 -21.20 0.70 -3.88
N THR A 479 -20.05 1.22 -3.44
CA THR A 479 -19.92 2.08 -2.24
C THR A 479 -20.45 1.42 -0.95
N MET A 480 -20.43 0.09 -0.84
CA MET A 480 -20.79 -0.63 0.39
C MET A 480 -19.53 -1.17 1.07
N ILE A 481 -19.37 -0.93 2.36
CA ILE A 481 -18.11 -1.18 3.09
C ILE A 481 -18.32 -1.38 4.60
N TRP A 482 -17.32 -1.96 5.26
CA TRP A 482 -17.08 -1.76 6.69
C TRP A 482 -15.87 -0.88 6.91
N TYR A 483 -15.92 0.06 7.84
CA TYR A 483 -14.85 1.02 8.08
C TYR A 483 -14.76 1.47 9.53
N ARG A 484 -13.56 1.83 9.97
CA ARG A 484 -13.36 2.63 11.18
C ARG A 484 -13.71 4.09 10.86
N PRO A 485 -14.51 4.79 11.68
CA PRO A 485 -14.84 6.19 11.42
C PRO A 485 -13.62 7.07 11.14
N GLN A 486 -12.54 6.88 11.87
CA GLN A 486 -11.29 7.64 11.75
C GLN A 486 -10.61 7.44 10.38
N ALA A 487 -10.79 6.28 9.74
CA ALA A 487 -10.18 5.99 8.45
C ALA A 487 -10.77 6.86 7.31
N LEU A 488 -12.03 7.31 7.44
CA LEU A 488 -12.73 8.07 6.38
C LEU A 488 -13.25 9.44 6.83
N ASN A 489 -13.05 9.83 8.09
CA ASN A 489 -13.63 11.03 8.72
C ASN A 489 -13.47 12.31 7.87
N ASN A 490 -12.28 12.54 7.33
CA ASN A 490 -11.98 13.74 6.54
C ASN A 490 -12.56 13.70 5.12
N LEU A 491 -12.67 12.52 4.49
CA LEU A 491 -13.41 12.35 3.23
C LEU A 491 -14.91 12.53 3.45
N LEU A 492 -15.49 12.01 4.54
CA LEU A 492 -16.92 12.14 4.83
C LEU A 492 -17.36 13.57 5.20
N LYS A 493 -16.40 14.44 5.55
CA LYS A 493 -16.63 15.86 5.89
C LYS A 493 -16.26 16.83 4.77
N VAL A 494 -15.75 16.34 3.64
CA VAL A 494 -15.31 17.20 2.53
C VAL A 494 -16.51 17.81 1.81
N ASP A 495 -16.48 19.11 1.52
CA ASP A 495 -17.58 19.75 0.80
C ASP A 495 -17.52 19.44 -0.71
N ILE A 496 -18.46 18.59 -1.14
CA ILE A 496 -18.69 18.22 -2.55
C ILE A 496 -20.09 18.57 -3.04
N GLU A 497 -20.98 19.09 -2.17
CA GLU A 497 -22.43 19.17 -2.45
C GLU A 497 -22.72 20.01 -3.70
N ALA A 498 -22.00 21.12 -3.86
CA ALA A 498 -22.15 22.03 -5.01
C ALA A 498 -21.76 21.38 -6.35
N ALA A 499 -20.89 20.37 -6.33
CA ALA A 499 -20.41 19.67 -7.52
C ALA A 499 -21.23 18.40 -7.83
N VAL A 500 -22.11 17.98 -6.92
CA VAL A 500 -23.03 16.85 -7.16
C VAL A 500 -24.11 17.27 -8.17
N PRO A 501 -24.21 16.61 -9.33
CA PRO A 501 -25.22 16.95 -10.33
C PRO A 501 -26.62 16.53 -9.88
N GLU A 502 -27.64 17.20 -10.43
CA GLU A 502 -29.04 16.80 -10.26
C GLU A 502 -29.34 15.47 -10.96
N GLU A 503 -30.32 14.72 -10.46
CA GLU A 503 -30.73 13.45 -11.07
C GLU A 503 -31.53 13.69 -12.38
N PRO A 504 -31.38 12.82 -13.41
CA PRO A 504 -30.57 11.59 -13.43
C PRO A 504 -29.06 11.87 -13.59
N LEU A 505 -28.23 11.14 -12.83
CA LEU A 505 -26.77 11.32 -12.90
C LEU A 505 -26.20 11.06 -14.32
N PRO A 506 -25.14 11.80 -14.70
CA PRO A 506 -24.29 11.43 -15.82
C PRO A 506 -23.54 10.12 -15.56
N TYR A 507 -22.97 9.54 -16.63
CA TYR A 507 -22.21 8.28 -16.56
C TYR A 507 -21.02 8.36 -15.58
N ASN A 508 -20.28 9.47 -15.60
CA ASN A 508 -19.22 9.80 -14.63
C ASN A 508 -19.65 11.05 -13.85
N SER A 509 -19.35 11.07 -12.55
CA SER A 509 -19.66 12.19 -11.66
C SER A 509 -18.72 12.20 -10.46
N ILE A 510 -18.74 13.29 -9.70
CA ILE A 510 -17.99 13.43 -8.45
C ILE A 510 -18.29 12.31 -7.43
N LEU A 511 -19.47 11.67 -7.50
CA LEU A 511 -19.81 10.53 -6.65
C LEU A 511 -19.00 9.27 -7.01
N HIS A 512 -18.71 9.06 -8.29
CA HIS A 512 -17.84 7.98 -8.74
C HIS A 512 -16.37 8.25 -8.36
N ALA A 513 -15.95 9.53 -8.36
CA ALA A 513 -14.66 9.93 -7.84
C ALA A 513 -14.55 9.66 -6.33
N PHE A 514 -15.59 10.00 -5.56
CA PHE A 514 -15.67 9.72 -4.13
C PHE A 514 -15.50 8.22 -3.82
N GLU A 515 -16.19 7.34 -4.56
CA GLU A 515 -16.08 5.87 -4.40
C GLU A 515 -14.64 5.37 -4.56
N ARG A 516 -13.89 5.90 -5.54
CA ARG A 516 -12.48 5.54 -5.77
C ARG A 516 -11.55 6.01 -4.65
N LEU A 517 -11.91 7.06 -3.94
CA LEU A 517 -11.07 7.67 -2.90
C LEU A 517 -11.15 6.98 -1.55
N LEU A 518 -12.09 6.04 -1.32
CA LEU A 518 -12.27 5.37 -0.03
C LEU A 518 -10.97 4.68 0.45
N VAL A 519 -10.38 3.84 -0.41
CA VAL A 519 -9.15 3.10 -0.10
C VAL A 519 -7.97 4.04 0.15
N TYR A 520 -7.79 5.04 -0.73
CA TYR A 520 -6.64 5.94 -0.63
C TYR A 520 -6.77 6.93 0.53
N THR A 521 -7.98 7.33 0.89
CA THR A 521 -8.21 8.18 2.07
C THR A 521 -7.89 7.41 3.34
N SER A 522 -8.38 6.16 3.46
CA SER A 522 -8.03 5.26 4.57
C SER A 522 -6.50 5.15 4.71
N TRP A 523 -5.82 4.89 3.60
CA TRP A 523 -4.36 4.82 3.53
C TRP A 523 -3.64 6.12 3.91
N ALA A 524 -4.11 7.27 3.42
CA ALA A 524 -3.52 8.55 3.77
C ALA A 524 -3.73 8.92 5.24
N ASN A 525 -4.79 8.41 5.88
CA ASN A 525 -5.03 8.51 7.31
C ASN A 525 -4.25 7.47 8.14
N GLY A 526 -3.34 6.70 7.54
CA GLY A 526 -2.51 5.73 8.24
C GLY A 526 -3.18 4.37 8.50
N TYR A 527 -4.29 4.08 7.81
CA TYR A 527 -4.98 2.80 7.89
C TYR A 527 -4.85 1.97 6.62
N ASP A 528 -4.73 0.67 6.78
CA ASP A 528 -4.76 -0.31 5.71
C ASP A 528 -6.21 -0.71 5.34
N PHE A 529 -6.35 -1.40 4.21
CA PHE A 529 -7.60 -2.02 3.76
C PHE A 529 -7.44 -3.52 3.52
N ARG A 530 -8.56 -4.25 3.54
CA ARG A 530 -8.68 -5.64 3.08
C ARG A 530 -9.86 -5.79 2.13
N ILE A 531 -9.81 -6.84 1.32
CA ILE A 531 -10.87 -7.21 0.38
C ILE A 531 -11.51 -8.49 0.90
N SER A 532 -12.84 -8.49 1.05
CA SER A 532 -13.59 -9.71 1.35
C SER A 532 -13.93 -10.42 0.04
N GLN A 533 -13.35 -11.60 -0.16
CA GLN A 533 -13.51 -12.37 -1.38
C GLN A 533 -14.97 -12.78 -1.61
N ILE A 534 -15.45 -12.69 -2.86
CA ILE A 534 -16.73 -13.26 -3.25
C ILE A 534 -16.60 -14.79 -3.29
N GLN A 535 -17.35 -15.46 -2.40
CA GLN A 535 -17.32 -16.92 -2.26
C GLN A 535 -18.50 -17.63 -2.93
N THR A 536 -19.45 -16.87 -3.46
CA THR A 536 -20.65 -17.41 -4.08
C THR A 536 -20.53 -17.50 -5.58
N ASN A 537 -20.96 -18.61 -6.15
CA ASN A 537 -21.08 -18.77 -7.59
C ASN A 537 -22.43 -18.20 -8.05
N ASN A 538 -22.41 -17.09 -8.79
CA ASN A 538 -23.60 -16.47 -9.36
C ASN A 538 -23.79 -16.82 -10.86
N GLY A 539 -23.10 -17.85 -11.34
CA GLY A 539 -23.10 -18.29 -12.74
C GLY A 539 -21.89 -17.81 -13.54
N PHE A 540 -21.11 -16.86 -13.02
CA PHE A 540 -19.83 -16.42 -13.59
C PHE A 540 -18.67 -16.92 -12.73
N VAL A 541 -17.66 -17.48 -13.37
CA VAL A 541 -16.47 -18.01 -12.73
C VAL A 541 -15.23 -17.63 -13.55
N ALA A 542 -14.25 -17.05 -12.88
CA ALA A 542 -12.92 -16.88 -13.43
C ALA A 542 -12.22 -18.25 -13.58
N ASN A 543 -11.33 -18.38 -14.56
CA ASN A 543 -10.38 -19.52 -14.67
C ASN A 543 -10.95 -20.92 -14.96
N PHE A 544 -12.07 -21.03 -15.67
CA PHE A 544 -12.35 -22.26 -16.45
C PHE A 544 -11.78 -22.11 -17.86
N SER A 545 -11.51 -23.23 -18.54
CA SER A 545 -10.90 -23.37 -19.87
C SER A 545 -11.68 -22.72 -21.04
N ALA A 546 -12.45 -21.68 -20.77
CA ALA A 546 -12.98 -20.75 -21.74
C ALA A 546 -11.83 -19.88 -22.27
N ASN A 547 -11.21 -20.31 -23.38
CA ASN A 547 -10.30 -19.47 -24.15
C ASN A 547 -11.04 -18.20 -24.62
N ARG A 548 -10.85 -17.08 -23.91
CA ARG A 548 -11.32 -15.76 -24.32
C ARG A 548 -10.20 -14.73 -24.28
N LEU A 549 -9.50 -14.61 -25.40
CA LEU A 549 -9.00 -13.32 -25.90
C LEU A 549 -9.87 -13.04 -27.14
N LEU A 550 -10.60 -11.92 -27.21
CA LEU A 550 -10.10 -10.66 -27.74
C LEU A 550 -10.79 -9.47 -27.04
N ARG A 551 -10.09 -8.74 -26.16
CA ARG A 551 -10.47 -7.38 -25.79
C ARG A 551 -9.94 -6.44 -26.87
N SER A 552 -10.64 -6.31 -28.01
CA SER A 552 -10.42 -5.15 -28.88
C SER A 552 -11.08 -3.94 -28.22
N VAL A 553 -10.33 -2.84 -28.10
CA VAL A 553 -10.77 -1.52 -27.60
C VAL A 553 -11.79 -0.86 -28.57
N GLU A 554 -12.47 -1.64 -29.43
CA GLU A 554 -13.28 -1.12 -30.53
C GLU A 554 -14.72 -0.77 -30.15
N THR A 555 -15.25 -1.32 -29.07
CA THR A 555 -16.62 -1.01 -28.63
C THR A 555 -16.74 0.43 -28.09
N ASP A 556 -15.69 0.99 -27.49
CA ASP A 556 -15.70 2.39 -27.05
C ASP A 556 -15.41 3.38 -28.18
N LEU A 557 -14.55 3.02 -29.14
CA LEU A 557 -14.20 3.91 -30.25
C LEU A 557 -15.36 4.12 -31.23
N THR A 558 -16.22 3.12 -31.43
CA THR A 558 -17.34 3.22 -32.37
C THR A 558 -18.51 4.02 -31.80
N GLN A 559 -18.89 3.83 -30.54
CA GLN A 559 -19.94 4.64 -29.91
C GLN A 559 -19.51 6.10 -29.68
N THR A 560 -18.25 6.33 -29.30
CA THR A 560 -17.71 7.68 -29.08
C THR A 560 -17.58 8.45 -30.39
N LYS A 561 -17.06 7.83 -31.46
CA LYS A 561 -17.03 8.45 -32.79
C LYS A 561 -18.44 8.74 -33.33
N LEU A 562 -19.40 7.85 -33.13
CA LEU A 562 -20.78 8.09 -33.57
C LEU A 562 -21.44 9.24 -32.78
N ARG A 563 -21.24 9.30 -31.45
CA ARG A 563 -21.73 10.39 -30.59
C ARG A 563 -21.09 11.74 -30.93
N ASP A 564 -19.79 11.79 -31.18
CA ASP A 564 -19.08 13.01 -31.55
C ASP A 564 -19.44 13.46 -32.97
N LEU A 565 -19.63 12.53 -33.91
CA LEU A 565 -20.12 12.82 -35.24
C LEU A 565 -21.55 13.40 -35.18
N VAL A 566 -22.43 12.82 -34.36
CA VAL A 566 -23.79 13.30 -34.13
C VAL A 566 -23.79 14.69 -33.48
N LYS A 567 -22.98 14.91 -32.43
CA LYS A 567 -22.80 16.24 -31.81
C LYS A 567 -22.29 17.28 -32.81
N MET A 568 -21.33 16.90 -33.66
CA MET A 568 -20.77 17.78 -34.69
C MET A 568 -21.79 18.10 -35.80
N ILE A 569 -22.61 17.12 -36.20
CA ILE A 569 -23.72 17.31 -37.14
C ILE A 569 -24.78 18.24 -36.53
N PHE A 570 -25.19 18.04 -35.27
CA PHE A 570 -26.12 18.94 -34.58
C PHE A 570 -25.58 20.36 -34.42
N LYS A 571 -24.27 20.51 -34.16
CA LYS A 571 -23.61 21.82 -34.09
C LYS A 571 -23.60 22.52 -35.47
N LYS A 572 -23.30 21.79 -36.56
CA LYS A 572 -23.39 22.32 -37.93
C LYS A 572 -24.82 22.67 -38.33
N ILE A 573 -25.81 21.85 -37.98
CA ILE A 573 -27.23 22.13 -38.22
C ILE A 573 -27.69 23.38 -37.45
N LYS A 574 -27.31 23.55 -36.18
CA LYS A 574 -27.60 24.77 -35.40
C LYS A 574 -26.98 26.02 -36.03
N VAL A 575 -25.74 25.93 -36.52
CA VAL A 575 -25.06 27.05 -37.21
C VAL A 575 -25.76 27.39 -38.52
N ILE A 576 -26.17 26.39 -39.32
CA ILE A 576 -26.89 26.60 -40.58
C ILE A 576 -28.29 27.20 -40.34
N ILE A 577 -29.01 26.74 -39.31
CA ILE A 577 -30.32 27.28 -38.91
C ILE A 577 -30.17 28.74 -38.43
N ALA A 578 -29.16 29.03 -37.60
CA ALA A 578 -28.88 30.40 -37.15
C ALA A 578 -28.48 31.34 -38.29
N TYR A 579 -27.76 30.83 -39.30
CA TYR A 579 -27.37 31.59 -40.49
C TYR A 579 -28.59 31.87 -41.40
N ARG A 580 -29.47 30.89 -41.62
CA ARG A 580 -30.71 31.05 -42.39
C ARG A 580 -31.73 31.98 -41.71
N LEU A 581 -31.85 31.92 -40.38
CA LEU A 581 -32.73 32.82 -39.61
C LEU A 581 -32.22 34.27 -39.55
N LYS A 582 -30.90 34.49 -39.63
CA LYS A 582 -30.32 35.84 -39.76
C LYS A 582 -30.51 36.46 -41.16
N ILE A 583 -30.53 35.64 -42.21
CA ILE A 583 -30.78 36.12 -43.58
C ILE A 583 -32.28 36.43 -43.81
N GLY A 584 -33.19 35.69 -43.15
CA GLY A 584 -34.64 35.93 -43.23
C GLY A 584 -35.15 37.21 -42.54
N LYS A 585 -34.35 37.86 -41.69
CA LYS A 585 -34.71 39.12 -41.00
C LYS A 585 -34.17 40.39 -41.68
N LYS A 586 -33.54 40.28 -42.86
CA LYS A 586 -33.04 41.43 -43.63
C LYS A 586 -33.87 41.81 -44.86
N ASN A 587 -34.96 41.08 -45.16
CA ASN A 587 -35.92 41.44 -46.20
C ASN A 587 -37.36 41.18 -45.71
N LYS A 588 -37.85 42.07 -44.85
CA LYS A 588 -39.26 42.46 -44.76
C LYS A 588 -39.39 43.71 -43.90
#